data_AF-A0AAN0J442-F1
#
_entry.id   AF-A0AAN0J442-F1
#
_cell.length_a   1.000
_cell.length_b   1.000
_cell.length_c   1.000
_cell.angle_alpha   90.00
_cell.angle_beta   90.00
_cell.angle_gamma   90.00
#
_symmetry.space_group_name_H-M   'P 1'
#
loop_
_entity.id
_entity.type
_entity.pdbx_description
1 polymer ?
#
loop_
_entity_poly.entity_id
_entity_poly.type
_entity_poly.pdbx_seq_one_letter_code
_entity_poly.pdbx_strand_id
1 'polypeptide(L)'
;MEPVFNVDTFNWKELSPTTSHHGPSMKFFCGMAAIKVNDEYYLAIIGGCAPSSNNTPPQPGAQYMEDDGYRDCNEVHMYRLKTGEWTSPTVTGDRPPPIYDLTLTSITNTTAVLFGGDIGSCRKSNDVFTFEFTDTSVKCKKFSNPGGSVQWPKERYGHSSVLINCSSGPYLLVVGGFNCQITKDCWLLNINKMEWKELANIPDSVTDRRWHSLSVWGETQTTHWIIEFGGERGDHSIISDTRFIEIISSTSDLVIQSVLDINEYQKRRIQD
;
A
#
# COMPACT_ATOMS: atom_id res chain seq x y z
N MET A 1 5.90 -0.34 -18.69
CA MET A 1 5.74 1.05 -19.21
C MET A 1 5.31 1.88 -18.02
N GLU A 2 5.99 2.99 -17.74
CA GLU A 2 5.64 3.87 -16.61
C GLU A 2 5.22 5.24 -17.14
N PRO A 3 3.91 5.49 -17.22
CA PRO A 3 3.38 6.74 -17.71
C PRO A 3 3.21 7.72 -16.54
N VAL A 4 3.57 8.99 -16.75
CA VAL A 4 3.19 10.10 -15.85
C VAL A 4 2.13 10.94 -16.50
N PHE A 5 1.08 11.20 -15.75
CA PHE A 5 0.03 12.12 -16.14
C PHE A 5 0.26 13.48 -15.49
N ASN A 6 0.42 14.52 -16.31
CA ASN A 6 0.49 15.88 -15.81
C ASN A 6 -0.93 16.45 -15.70
N VAL A 7 -1.37 16.74 -14.47
CA VAL A 7 -2.74 17.21 -14.17
C VAL A 7 -3.02 18.64 -14.65
N ASP A 8 -2.00 19.46 -14.85
CA ASP A 8 -2.16 20.85 -15.33
C ASP A 8 -2.37 20.90 -16.85
N THR A 9 -1.69 20.01 -17.57
CA THR A 9 -1.68 19.97 -19.04
C THR A 9 -2.56 18.86 -19.61
N PHE A 10 -3.06 17.96 -18.77
CA PHE A 10 -3.82 16.76 -19.14
C PHE A 10 -3.12 15.87 -20.17
N ASN A 11 -1.78 15.88 -20.16
CA ASN A 11 -0.97 15.11 -21.09
C ASN A 11 -0.22 13.98 -20.39
N TRP A 12 -0.14 12.85 -21.09
CA TRP A 12 0.72 11.75 -20.72
C TRP A 12 2.14 11.99 -21.22
N LYS A 13 3.11 11.73 -20.36
CA LYS A 13 4.53 11.68 -20.72
C LYS A 13 5.08 10.33 -20.29
N GLU A 14 5.77 9.67 -21.21
CA GLU A 14 6.56 8.50 -20.88
C GLU A 14 7.83 8.94 -20.15
N LEU A 15 8.05 8.39 -18.95
CA LEU A 15 9.19 8.77 -18.12
C LEU A 15 10.49 8.06 -18.53
N SER A 16 10.42 6.80 -18.92
CA SER A 16 11.56 6.04 -19.44
C SER A 16 11.08 4.80 -20.20
N PRO A 17 11.71 4.46 -21.34
CA PRO A 17 11.64 3.11 -21.88
C PRO A 17 12.29 2.18 -20.85
N THR A 18 11.71 1.00 -20.60
CA THR A 18 12.24 -0.05 -19.69
C THR A 18 13.54 -0.70 -20.20
N THR A 19 14.42 0.06 -20.87
CA THR A 19 15.58 -0.43 -21.62
C THR A 19 16.91 -0.31 -20.88
N SER A 20 16.94 0.19 -19.64
CA SER A 20 18.18 0.20 -18.86
C SER A 20 18.36 -1.15 -18.17
N HIS A 21 19.60 -1.69 -18.19
CA HIS A 21 19.99 -2.89 -17.44
C HIS A 21 19.85 -2.74 -15.90
N HIS A 22 19.41 -1.57 -15.43
CA HIS A 22 19.33 -1.17 -14.02
C HIS A 22 17.91 -0.83 -13.56
N GLY A 23 16.91 -0.97 -14.44
CA GLY A 23 15.50 -0.72 -14.11
C GLY A 23 14.74 -1.96 -13.66
N PRO A 24 13.55 -1.78 -13.06
CA PRO A 24 12.68 -2.89 -12.71
C PRO A 24 12.24 -3.64 -13.96
N SER A 25 12.18 -4.96 -13.81
CA SER A 25 11.53 -5.83 -14.79
C SER A 25 10.05 -5.45 -14.93
N MET A 26 9.44 -5.64 -16.11
CA MET A 26 7.99 -5.53 -16.26
C MET A 26 7.31 -6.47 -15.24
N LYS A 27 6.51 -5.89 -14.35
CA LYS A 27 5.89 -6.57 -13.21
C LYS A 27 4.53 -5.94 -12.89
N PHE A 28 3.73 -6.65 -12.12
CA PHE A 28 2.41 -6.24 -11.64
C PHE A 28 2.25 -6.59 -10.16
N PHE A 29 1.24 -5.99 -9.51
CA PHE A 29 0.96 -6.14 -8.07
C PHE A 29 2.15 -5.83 -7.15
N CYS A 30 3.05 -4.94 -7.56
CA CYS A 30 4.12 -4.41 -6.72
C CYS A 30 3.61 -3.27 -5.82
N GLY A 31 4.27 -3.07 -4.68
CA GLY A 31 4.07 -1.87 -3.87
C GLY A 31 4.74 -0.67 -4.52
N MET A 32 4.07 0.48 -4.53
CA MET A 32 4.59 1.73 -5.06
C MET A 32 4.41 2.84 -4.03
N ALA A 33 5.47 3.59 -3.74
CA ALA A 33 5.42 4.69 -2.80
C ALA A 33 6.28 5.87 -3.25
N ALA A 34 5.79 7.09 -3.06
CA ALA A 34 6.56 8.30 -3.30
C ALA A 34 7.37 8.64 -2.04
N ILE A 35 8.68 8.83 -2.20
CA ILE A 35 9.60 9.19 -1.12
C ILE A 35 10.41 10.43 -1.52
N LYS A 36 10.95 11.13 -0.52
CA LYS A 36 11.79 12.30 -0.68
C LYS A 36 13.08 12.12 0.13
N VAL A 37 14.22 12.04 -0.54
CA VAL A 37 15.54 11.87 0.07
C VAL A 37 16.45 13.00 -0.40
N ASN A 38 17.12 13.70 0.54
CA ASN A 38 18.03 14.82 0.22
C ASN A 38 17.39 15.88 -0.71
N ASP A 39 16.14 16.23 -0.43
CA ASP A 39 15.31 17.13 -1.24
C ASP A 39 14.98 16.69 -2.67
N GLU A 40 15.27 15.44 -3.03
CA GLU A 40 14.90 14.84 -4.31
C GLU A 40 13.77 13.84 -4.15
N TYR A 41 12.84 13.83 -5.10
CA TYR A 41 11.71 12.91 -5.11
C TYR A 41 12.07 11.61 -5.85
N TYR A 42 11.65 10.50 -5.27
CA TYR A 42 11.77 9.19 -5.87
C TYR A 42 10.44 8.44 -5.84
N LEU A 43 10.25 7.58 -6.83
CA LEU A 43 9.24 6.52 -6.80
C LEU A 43 9.93 5.22 -6.39
N ALA A 44 9.57 4.68 -5.23
CA ALA A 44 10.03 3.38 -4.77
C ALA A 44 9.07 2.29 -5.25
N ILE A 45 9.62 1.21 -5.82
CA ILE A 45 8.89 0.01 -6.24
C ILE A 45 9.45 -1.18 -5.49
N ILE A 46 8.57 -1.94 -4.82
CA ILE A 46 8.95 -3.09 -4.00
C ILE A 46 8.12 -4.32 -4.37
N GLY A 47 8.82 -5.43 -4.58
CA GLY A 47 8.24 -6.74 -4.85
C GLY A 47 7.48 -6.79 -6.17
N GLY A 48 6.40 -7.55 -6.19
CA GLY A 48 5.56 -7.80 -7.36
C GLY A 48 5.93 -9.08 -8.10
N CYS A 49 5.10 -9.36 -9.10
CA CYS A 49 5.12 -10.57 -9.89
C CYS A 49 5.42 -10.22 -11.35
N ALA A 50 6.28 -11.00 -12.01
CA ALA A 50 6.66 -10.82 -13.40
C ALA A 50 6.57 -12.14 -14.17
N PRO A 51 6.34 -12.16 -15.49
CA PRO A 51 6.45 -13.39 -16.27
C PRO A 51 7.84 -14.03 -16.13
N SER A 52 7.94 -15.35 -15.97
CA SER A 52 9.22 -16.05 -15.83
C SER A 52 10.11 -15.94 -17.07
N SER A 53 9.52 -15.67 -18.23
CA SER A 53 10.22 -15.39 -19.49
C SER A 53 10.98 -14.05 -19.50
N ASN A 54 10.83 -13.24 -18.45
CA ASN A 54 11.52 -11.98 -18.31
C ASN A 54 13.01 -12.19 -18.01
N ASN A 55 13.86 -11.65 -18.90
CA ASN A 55 15.32 -11.81 -18.88
C ASN A 55 16.04 -10.64 -18.18
N THR A 56 15.33 -9.83 -17.40
CA THR A 56 15.96 -8.75 -16.62
C THR A 56 16.93 -9.37 -15.59
N PRO A 57 18.18 -8.88 -15.48
CA PRO A 57 19.13 -9.41 -14.50
C PRO A 57 18.60 -9.30 -13.06
N PRO A 58 18.76 -10.33 -12.22
CA PRO A 58 18.36 -10.27 -10.82
C PRO A 58 19.07 -9.14 -10.05
N GLN A 59 18.32 -8.39 -9.24
CA GLN A 59 18.92 -7.47 -8.26
C GLN A 59 19.76 -8.26 -7.23
N PRO A 60 21.00 -7.85 -6.93
CA PRO A 60 21.81 -8.46 -5.89
C PRO A 60 21.11 -8.53 -4.53
N GLY A 61 21.17 -9.70 -3.87
CA GLY A 61 20.55 -9.95 -2.57
C GLY A 61 19.02 -10.05 -2.60
N ALA A 62 18.38 -9.94 -3.76
CA ALA A 62 16.97 -10.24 -3.92
C ALA A 62 16.73 -11.75 -4.02
N GLN A 63 15.53 -12.16 -3.64
CA GLN A 63 15.03 -13.52 -3.76
C GLN A 63 13.90 -13.55 -4.78
N TYR A 64 13.71 -14.72 -5.36
CA TYR A 64 12.71 -14.97 -6.39
C TYR A 64 12.02 -16.29 -6.10
N MET A 65 10.72 -16.36 -6.38
CA MET A 65 9.93 -17.58 -6.32
C MET A 65 9.26 -17.79 -7.67
N GLU A 66 9.44 -18.96 -8.26
CA GLU A 66 8.79 -19.33 -9.52
C GLU A 66 7.50 -20.09 -9.20
N ASP A 67 6.38 -19.66 -9.81
CA ASP A 67 5.09 -20.33 -9.73
C ASP A 67 4.31 -20.14 -11.03
N ASP A 68 3.86 -21.25 -11.63
CA ASP A 68 3.04 -21.32 -12.85
C ASP A 68 3.39 -20.32 -13.98
N GLY A 69 4.67 -20.23 -14.35
CA GLY A 69 5.14 -19.35 -15.43
C GLY A 69 5.27 -17.87 -15.04
N TYR A 70 5.11 -17.57 -13.75
CA TYR A 70 5.41 -16.31 -13.12
C TYR A 70 6.55 -16.41 -12.12
N ARG A 71 7.19 -15.27 -11.86
CA ARG A 71 8.28 -15.08 -10.93
C ARG A 71 7.95 -13.93 -9.99
N ASP A 72 7.69 -14.27 -8.74
CA ASP A 72 7.59 -13.30 -7.66
C ASP A 72 8.98 -12.86 -7.23
N CYS A 73 9.11 -11.61 -6.78
CA CYS A 73 10.38 -11.09 -6.32
C CYS A 73 10.19 -10.23 -5.07
N ASN A 74 11.30 -9.94 -4.40
CA ASN A 74 11.37 -8.93 -3.34
C ASN A 74 12.30 -7.77 -3.74
N GLU A 75 12.41 -7.51 -5.04
CA GLU A 75 13.22 -6.42 -5.59
C GLU A 75 12.82 -5.08 -4.98
N VAL A 76 13.79 -4.17 -4.84
CA VAL A 76 13.58 -2.79 -4.42
C VAL A 76 14.28 -1.91 -5.44
N HIS A 77 13.51 -1.08 -6.14
CA HIS A 77 14.00 -0.13 -7.12
C HIS A 77 13.56 1.28 -6.74
N MET A 78 14.38 2.27 -7.05
CA MET A 78 14.06 3.68 -6.85
C MET A 78 14.22 4.43 -8.17
N TYR A 79 13.17 5.10 -8.60
CA TYR A 79 13.21 5.98 -9.76
C TYR A 79 13.40 7.43 -9.30
N ARG A 80 14.51 8.05 -9.69
CA ARG A 80 14.81 9.45 -9.35
C ARG A 80 14.10 10.38 -10.34
N LEU A 81 13.08 11.11 -9.88
CA LEU A 81 12.24 11.95 -10.77
C LEU A 81 13.03 13.06 -11.48
N LYS A 82 14.07 13.59 -10.82
CA LYS A 82 14.86 14.72 -11.35
C LYS A 82 15.74 14.33 -12.54
N THR A 83 16.37 13.16 -12.50
CA THR A 83 17.25 12.68 -13.58
C THR A 83 16.51 11.75 -14.54
N GLY A 84 15.40 11.17 -14.09
CA GLY A 84 14.65 10.17 -14.83
C GLY A 84 15.34 8.81 -14.86
N GLU A 85 16.14 8.49 -13.84
CA GLU A 85 16.95 7.27 -13.81
C GLU A 85 16.53 6.31 -12.69
N TRP A 86 16.67 5.03 -12.98
CA TRP A 86 16.52 3.95 -12.01
C TRP A 86 17.81 3.72 -11.23
N THR A 87 17.66 3.47 -9.94
CA THR A 87 18.71 2.95 -9.08
C THR A 87 18.24 1.70 -8.37
N SER A 88 19.17 0.76 -8.20
CA SER A 88 18.99 -0.42 -7.35
C SER A 88 19.76 -0.21 -6.04
N PRO A 89 19.11 0.27 -4.98
CA PRO A 89 19.79 0.53 -3.71
C PRO A 89 20.29 -0.76 -3.06
N THR A 90 21.29 -0.63 -2.19
CA THR A 90 21.71 -1.74 -1.31
C THR A 90 20.64 -1.97 -0.25
N VAL A 91 20.04 -3.15 -0.24
CA VAL A 91 18.99 -3.50 0.74
C VAL A 91 19.60 -4.26 1.92
N THR A 92 19.30 -3.83 3.14
CA THR A 92 19.83 -4.41 4.38
C THR A 92 18.73 -4.67 5.41
N GLY A 93 19.01 -5.49 6.42
CA GLY A 93 18.05 -5.82 7.47
C GLY A 93 17.04 -6.90 7.05
N ASP A 94 15.81 -6.80 7.55
CA ASP A 94 14.79 -7.83 7.39
C ASP A 94 14.04 -7.67 6.05
N ARG A 95 14.75 -7.93 4.94
CA ARG A 95 14.15 -7.87 3.59
C ARG A 95 12.93 -8.82 3.52
N PRO A 96 11.76 -8.37 3.02
CA PRO A 96 10.60 -9.26 2.88
C PRO A 96 10.92 -10.43 1.95
N PRO A 97 10.22 -11.57 2.06
CA PRO A 97 10.28 -12.64 1.06
C PRO A 97 9.75 -12.14 -0.29
N PRO A 98 9.90 -12.90 -1.40
CA PRO A 98 9.17 -12.64 -2.63
C PRO A 98 7.68 -12.45 -2.33
N ILE A 99 7.14 -11.31 -2.76
CA ILE A 99 5.82 -10.87 -2.31
C ILE A 99 5.14 -9.99 -3.36
N TYR A 100 3.84 -10.19 -3.55
CA TYR A 100 3.00 -9.37 -4.44
C TYR A 100 1.62 -9.12 -3.83
N ASP A 101 0.85 -8.22 -4.44
CA ASP A 101 -0.52 -7.86 -4.03
C ASP A 101 -0.62 -7.36 -2.57
N LEU A 102 0.40 -6.59 -2.23
CA LEU A 102 0.65 -5.94 -0.96
C LEU A 102 0.28 -4.46 -1.01
N THR A 103 0.24 -3.80 0.15
CA THR A 103 0.21 -2.34 0.19
C THR A 103 1.54 -1.78 0.64
N LEU A 104 1.98 -0.68 0.01
CA LEU A 104 3.18 0.08 0.37
C LEU A 104 2.80 1.56 0.50
N THR A 105 2.97 2.12 1.69
CA THR A 105 2.47 3.45 2.02
C THR A 105 3.58 4.29 2.65
N SER A 106 3.84 5.47 2.10
CA SER A 106 4.82 6.41 2.68
C SER A 106 4.36 6.87 4.06
N ILE A 107 5.26 6.88 5.05
CA ILE A 107 5.02 7.37 6.42
C ILE A 107 5.63 8.76 6.58
N THR A 108 6.89 8.92 6.17
CA THR A 108 7.62 10.18 6.17
C THR A 108 8.29 10.38 4.81
N ASN A 109 9.06 11.46 4.66
CA ASN A 109 9.86 11.68 3.47
C ASN A 109 10.77 10.47 3.13
N THR A 110 11.39 9.85 4.13
CA THR A 110 12.38 8.79 3.91
C THR A 110 11.92 7.42 4.40
N THR A 111 10.66 7.26 4.78
CA THR A 111 10.17 5.98 5.31
C THR A 111 8.83 5.56 4.71
N ALA A 112 8.67 4.25 4.52
CA ALA A 112 7.42 3.63 4.10
C ALA A 112 7.11 2.38 4.92
N VAL A 113 5.84 2.00 4.97
CA VAL A 113 5.34 0.78 5.59
C VAL A 113 4.73 -0.12 4.53
N LEU A 114 5.04 -1.41 4.61
CA LEU A 114 4.45 -2.47 3.84
C LEU A 114 3.63 -3.36 4.76
N PHE A 115 2.45 -3.74 4.29
CA PHE A 115 1.59 -4.69 4.99
C PHE A 115 0.95 -5.68 4.03
N GLY A 116 0.81 -6.92 4.51
CA GLY A 116 0.21 -8.03 3.78
C GLY A 116 0.92 -8.39 2.48
N GLY A 117 0.22 -9.11 1.62
CA GLY A 117 0.70 -9.64 0.34
C GLY A 117 0.70 -11.16 0.31
N ASP A 118 0.65 -11.73 -0.90
CA ASP A 118 0.84 -13.15 -1.12
C ASP A 118 2.35 -13.43 -1.25
N ILE A 119 2.82 -14.44 -0.52
CA ILE A 119 4.23 -14.84 -0.44
C ILE A 119 4.47 -16.20 -1.10
N GLY A 120 3.56 -16.59 -1.99
CA GLY A 120 3.58 -17.82 -2.76
C GLY A 120 3.18 -19.06 -1.97
N SER A 121 3.06 -20.19 -2.66
CA SER A 121 2.68 -21.49 -2.06
C SER A 121 1.40 -21.42 -1.21
N CYS A 122 0.40 -20.66 -1.69
CA CYS A 122 -0.86 -20.37 -1.01
C CYS A 122 -0.75 -19.59 0.32
N ARG A 123 0.44 -19.10 0.70
CA ARG A 123 0.67 -18.39 1.96
C ARG A 123 0.58 -16.89 1.78
N LYS A 124 0.00 -16.23 2.78
CA LYS A 124 -0.15 -14.78 2.82
C LYS A 124 0.66 -14.24 3.99
N SER A 125 1.09 -13.00 3.90
CA SER A 125 1.74 -12.30 5.01
C SER A 125 0.71 -11.54 5.84
N ASN A 126 0.94 -11.46 7.15
CA ASN A 126 0.44 -10.40 8.03
C ASN A 126 1.60 -9.67 8.72
N ASP A 127 2.83 -9.87 8.29
CA ASP A 127 3.97 -9.15 8.84
C ASP A 127 3.95 -7.71 8.34
N VAL A 128 4.35 -6.78 9.21
CA VAL A 128 4.57 -5.38 8.86
C VAL A 128 6.07 -5.19 8.60
N PHE A 129 6.40 -4.52 7.49
CA PHE A 129 7.79 -4.14 7.20
C PHE A 129 7.89 -2.63 7.10
N THR A 130 8.88 -2.04 7.77
CA THR A 130 9.22 -0.63 7.55
C THR A 130 10.50 -0.51 6.75
N PHE A 131 10.50 0.41 5.80
CA PHE A 131 11.62 0.73 4.93
C PHE A 131 12.11 2.13 5.27
N GLU A 132 13.41 2.27 5.50
CA GLU A 132 14.10 3.55 5.64
C GLU A 132 15.02 3.73 4.43
N PHE A 133 14.78 4.79 3.65
CA PHE A 133 15.42 5.05 2.37
C PHE A 133 16.49 6.11 2.50
N THR A 134 17.67 5.81 1.94
CA THR A 134 18.67 6.81 1.55
C THR A 134 18.76 6.87 0.03
N ASP A 135 19.66 7.69 -0.50
CA ASP A 135 19.90 7.80 -1.95
C ASP A 135 20.56 6.54 -2.54
N THR A 136 21.13 5.68 -1.69
CA THR A 136 22.01 4.56 -2.06
C THR A 136 21.64 3.25 -1.37
N SER A 137 20.84 3.29 -0.30
CA SER A 137 20.51 2.11 0.51
C SER A 137 19.09 2.15 1.04
N VAL A 138 18.57 0.96 1.36
CA VAL A 138 17.28 0.79 2.02
C VAL A 138 17.46 -0.16 3.19
N LYS A 139 17.05 0.27 4.39
CA LYS A 139 17.07 -0.56 5.59
C LYS A 139 15.66 -1.05 5.89
N CYS A 140 15.51 -2.36 5.96
CA CYS A 140 14.25 -3.02 6.26
C CYS A 140 14.21 -3.47 7.72
N LYS A 141 13.05 -3.34 8.35
CA LYS A 141 12.77 -3.90 9.68
C LYS A 141 11.43 -4.61 9.67
N LYS A 142 11.40 -5.83 10.20
CA LYS A 142 10.21 -6.67 10.29
C LYS A 142 9.55 -6.57 11.66
N PHE A 143 8.22 -6.55 11.66
CA PHE A 143 7.38 -6.70 12.84
C PHE A 143 6.37 -7.81 12.58
N SER A 144 6.46 -8.87 13.37
CA SER A 144 5.56 -10.03 13.28
C SER A 144 4.51 -9.97 14.37
N ASN A 145 3.41 -10.70 14.18
CA ASN A 145 2.42 -10.93 15.23
C ASN A 145 3.11 -11.48 16.50
N PRO A 146 3.08 -10.78 17.64
CA PRO A 146 3.72 -11.22 18.88
C PRO A 146 2.99 -12.39 19.55
N GLY A 147 1.78 -12.74 19.07
CA GLY A 147 0.93 -13.77 19.64
C GLY A 147 0.21 -13.32 20.92
N GLY A 148 -0.36 -14.29 21.65
CA GLY A 148 -1.12 -14.02 22.86
C GLY A 148 -2.45 -13.31 22.56
N SER A 149 -2.83 -12.38 23.45
CA SER A 149 -4.07 -11.60 23.32
C SER A 149 -3.91 -10.28 22.57
N VAL A 150 -2.75 -10.07 21.92
CA VAL A 150 -2.50 -8.86 21.13
C VAL A 150 -3.34 -8.91 19.86
N GLN A 151 -4.05 -7.81 19.56
CA GLN A 151 -4.78 -7.69 18.31
C GLN A 151 -3.80 -7.62 17.14
N TRP A 152 -4.06 -8.40 16.09
CA TRP A 152 -3.26 -8.41 14.87
C TRP A 152 -4.12 -8.90 13.70
N PRO A 153 -4.13 -8.22 12.55
CA PRO A 153 -4.94 -8.66 11.42
C PRO A 153 -4.46 -10.02 10.91
N LYS A 154 -5.40 -10.86 10.48
CA LYS A 154 -5.04 -12.11 9.78
C LYS A 154 -4.29 -11.82 8.48
N GLU A 155 -3.52 -12.81 8.04
CA GLU A 155 -2.81 -12.81 6.76
C GLU A 155 -3.77 -12.46 5.64
N ARG A 156 -3.33 -11.65 4.67
CA ARG A 156 -4.17 -11.16 3.57
C ARG A 156 -3.36 -10.60 2.41
N TYR A 157 -3.96 -10.54 1.24
CA TYR A 157 -3.48 -9.80 0.08
C TYR A 157 -4.65 -9.07 -0.61
N GLY A 158 -4.36 -8.18 -1.57
CA GLY A 158 -5.40 -7.45 -2.32
C GLY A 158 -6.26 -6.52 -1.45
N HIS A 159 -5.78 -6.16 -0.27
CA HIS A 159 -6.39 -5.14 0.59
C HIS A 159 -5.91 -3.75 0.14
N SER A 160 -6.58 -2.70 0.60
CA SER A 160 -6.10 -1.34 0.42
C SER A 160 -5.65 -0.75 1.75
N SER A 161 -4.73 0.21 1.68
CA SER A 161 -4.31 0.97 2.84
C SER A 161 -4.06 2.43 2.53
N VAL A 162 -4.23 3.29 3.53
CA VAL A 162 -3.94 4.73 3.47
C VAL A 162 -3.35 5.21 4.78
N LEU A 163 -2.46 6.20 4.68
CA LEU A 163 -1.91 6.87 5.86
C LEU A 163 -2.84 8.00 6.31
N ILE A 164 -3.21 7.99 7.59
CA ILE A 164 -3.91 9.08 8.24
C ILE A 164 -2.93 9.75 9.20
N ASN A 165 -2.60 11.01 8.92
CA ASN A 165 -1.73 11.81 9.77
C ASN A 165 -2.58 12.68 10.70
N CYS A 166 -2.46 12.45 12.00
CA CYS A 166 -3.10 13.27 13.02
C CYS A 166 -2.13 13.62 14.16
N SER A 167 -2.60 14.40 15.14
CA SER A 167 -1.77 14.90 16.24
C SER A 167 -1.17 13.80 17.12
N SER A 168 -1.82 12.64 17.24
CA SER A 168 -1.33 11.50 18.01
C SER A 168 -0.33 10.61 17.23
N GLY A 169 -0.14 10.89 15.94
CA GLY A 169 0.86 10.23 15.09
C GLY A 169 0.29 9.75 13.75
N PRO A 170 1.14 9.11 12.94
CA PRO A 170 0.71 8.44 11.72
C PRO A 170 0.01 7.12 12.04
N TYR A 171 -1.15 6.92 11.42
CA TYR A 171 -1.87 5.66 11.47
C TYR A 171 -2.04 5.08 10.06
N LEU A 172 -1.86 3.78 9.91
CA LEU A 172 -2.17 3.07 8.67
C LEU A 172 -3.56 2.43 8.82
N LEU A 173 -4.50 2.89 8.01
CA LEU A 173 -5.81 2.24 7.86
C LEU A 173 -5.66 1.11 6.83
N VAL A 174 -6.18 -0.07 7.15
CA VAL A 174 -6.24 -1.23 6.26
C VAL A 174 -7.67 -1.72 6.17
N VAL A 175 -8.20 -1.85 4.95
CA VAL A 175 -9.58 -2.28 4.70
C VAL A 175 -9.57 -3.49 3.79
N GLY A 176 -10.39 -4.48 4.15
CA GLY A 176 -10.66 -5.61 3.27
C GLY A 176 -9.44 -6.47 3.00
N GLY A 177 -9.47 -7.11 1.83
CA GLY A 177 -8.47 -8.07 1.36
C GLY A 177 -9.02 -9.49 1.23
N PHE A 178 -8.14 -10.45 0.98
CA PHE A 178 -8.50 -11.84 0.78
C PHE A 178 -7.51 -12.80 1.46
N ASN A 179 -8.07 -13.82 2.12
CA ASN A 179 -7.35 -14.98 2.62
C ASN A 179 -8.29 -16.19 2.67
N CYS A 180 -8.28 -16.99 1.60
CA CYS A 180 -9.27 -18.02 1.28
C CYS A 180 -10.70 -17.49 1.04
N GLN A 181 -11.09 -16.42 1.74
CA GLN A 181 -12.31 -15.65 1.60
C GLN A 181 -11.99 -14.17 1.80
N ILE A 182 -12.92 -13.28 1.43
CA ILE A 182 -12.77 -11.84 1.69
C ILE A 182 -12.70 -11.59 3.20
N THR A 183 -11.73 -10.78 3.61
CA THR A 183 -11.59 -10.36 5.01
C THR A 183 -12.52 -9.17 5.25
N LYS A 184 -13.65 -9.39 5.91
CA LYS A 184 -14.67 -8.35 6.18
C LYS A 184 -14.34 -7.52 7.43
N ASP A 185 -13.13 -6.99 7.51
CA ASP A 185 -12.61 -6.27 8.66
C ASP A 185 -11.92 -4.96 8.25
N CYS A 186 -11.71 -4.10 9.24
CA CYS A 186 -11.06 -2.81 9.09
C CYS A 186 -10.10 -2.61 10.25
N TRP A 187 -8.86 -2.26 9.95
CA TRP A 187 -7.77 -2.25 10.91
C TRP A 187 -7.04 -0.92 10.91
N LEU A 188 -6.58 -0.51 12.08
CA LEU A 188 -5.80 0.70 12.27
C LEU A 188 -4.50 0.37 13.00
N LEU A 189 -3.36 0.63 12.36
CA LEU A 189 -2.04 0.47 12.95
C LEU A 189 -1.52 1.81 13.43
N ASN A 190 -1.23 1.94 14.72
CA ASN A 190 -0.41 3.03 15.21
C ASN A 190 1.05 2.76 14.84
N ILE A 191 1.60 3.52 13.89
CA ILE A 191 2.95 3.28 13.36
C ILE A 191 4.03 3.53 14.41
N ASN A 192 3.84 4.49 15.31
CA ASN A 192 4.82 4.82 16.35
C ASN A 192 4.96 3.70 17.38
N LYS A 193 3.85 3.03 17.71
CA LYS A 193 3.79 1.97 18.73
C LYS A 193 3.85 0.56 18.15
N MET A 194 3.59 0.42 16.85
CA MET A 194 3.35 -0.87 16.17
C MET A 194 2.23 -1.67 16.84
N GLU A 195 1.13 -0.98 17.17
CA GLU A 195 -0.05 -1.55 17.81
C GLU A 195 -1.24 -1.49 16.85
N TRP A 196 -1.87 -2.64 16.62
CA TRP A 196 -3.08 -2.74 15.82
C TRP A 196 -4.33 -2.59 16.69
N LYS A 197 -5.36 -1.97 16.12
CA LYS A 197 -6.71 -1.87 16.66
C LYS A 197 -7.69 -2.20 15.56
N GLU A 198 -8.56 -3.18 15.79
CA GLU A 198 -9.68 -3.45 14.89
C GLU A 198 -10.76 -2.37 15.07
N LEU A 199 -11.25 -1.82 13.96
CA LEU A 199 -12.36 -0.88 13.94
C LEU A 199 -13.66 -1.68 13.80
N ALA A 200 -14.47 -1.67 14.86
CA ALA A 200 -15.74 -2.39 14.90
C ALA A 200 -16.86 -1.61 14.19
N ASN A 201 -17.93 -2.34 13.82
CA ASN A 201 -19.17 -1.80 13.24
C ASN A 201 -19.00 -1.09 11.89
N ILE A 202 -18.01 -1.51 11.09
CA ILE A 202 -17.84 -0.99 9.73
C ILE A 202 -18.74 -1.80 8.79
N PRO A 203 -19.62 -1.17 7.99
CA PRO A 203 -20.54 -1.89 7.13
C PRO A 203 -19.82 -2.77 6.11
N ASP A 204 -20.41 -3.93 5.78
CA ASP A 204 -19.94 -4.81 4.70
C ASP A 204 -19.84 -4.08 3.35
N SER A 205 -20.62 -3.01 3.14
CA SER A 205 -20.48 -2.17 1.95
C SER A 205 -19.10 -1.53 1.80
N VAL A 206 -18.30 -1.48 2.87
CA VAL A 206 -16.91 -1.05 2.89
C VAL A 206 -15.99 -2.27 2.97
N THR A 207 -16.18 -3.14 3.97
CA THR A 207 -15.20 -4.18 4.29
C THR A 207 -15.23 -5.42 3.38
N ASP A 208 -16.34 -5.71 2.69
CA ASP A 208 -16.48 -6.88 1.80
C ASP A 208 -15.86 -6.61 0.42
N ARG A 209 -14.56 -6.33 0.38
CA ARG A 209 -13.84 -5.95 -0.84
C ARG A 209 -12.40 -6.46 -0.88
N ARG A 210 -11.95 -6.86 -2.06
CA ARG A 210 -10.53 -6.95 -2.47
C ARG A 210 -10.30 -6.16 -3.75
N TRP A 211 -9.04 -5.84 -4.05
CA TRP A 211 -8.63 -5.12 -5.27
C TRP A 211 -9.40 -3.80 -5.49
N HIS A 212 -9.82 -3.18 -4.39
CA HIS A 212 -10.39 -1.84 -4.37
C HIS A 212 -9.26 -0.82 -4.26
N SER A 213 -9.62 0.46 -4.24
CA SER A 213 -8.67 1.55 -4.00
C SER A 213 -9.13 2.41 -2.84
N LEU A 214 -8.18 2.94 -2.07
CA LEU A 214 -8.43 3.93 -1.02
C LEU A 214 -7.64 5.20 -1.32
N SER A 215 -8.22 6.33 -0.94
CA SER A 215 -7.56 7.63 -0.92
C SER A 215 -7.98 8.40 0.32
N VAL A 216 -7.13 9.29 0.80
CA VAL A 216 -7.40 10.11 1.99
C VAL A 216 -7.42 11.58 1.62
N TRP A 217 -8.40 12.30 2.15
CA TRP A 217 -8.49 13.75 2.08
C TRP A 217 -8.63 14.33 3.49
N GLY A 218 -7.60 15.06 3.95
CA GLY A 218 -7.66 15.81 5.20
C GLY A 218 -8.46 17.10 4.98
N GLU A 219 -9.68 17.14 5.50
CA GLU A 219 -10.52 18.34 5.46
C GLU A 219 -10.10 19.34 6.53
N THR A 220 -9.82 18.85 7.74
CA THR A 220 -9.27 19.64 8.84
C THR A 220 -8.10 18.90 9.48
N GLN A 221 -7.47 19.48 10.50
CA GLN A 221 -6.44 18.78 11.29
C GLN A 221 -7.00 17.55 12.04
N THR A 222 -8.32 17.50 12.25
CA THR A 222 -8.99 16.45 13.01
C THR A 222 -9.97 15.64 12.17
N THR A 223 -10.29 16.05 10.93
CA THR A 223 -11.31 15.42 10.09
C THR A 223 -10.66 14.92 8.81
N HIS A 224 -10.74 13.62 8.58
CA HIS A 224 -10.20 12.95 7.42
C HIS A 224 -11.29 12.16 6.72
N TRP A 225 -11.41 12.33 5.41
CA TRP A 225 -12.29 11.54 4.57
C TRP A 225 -11.48 10.47 3.86
N ILE A 226 -11.89 9.22 4.04
CA ILE A 226 -11.38 8.11 3.25
C ILE A 226 -12.36 7.86 2.11
N ILE A 227 -11.85 7.88 0.89
CA ILE A 227 -12.61 7.63 -0.32
C ILE A 227 -12.23 6.24 -0.79
N GLU A 228 -13.19 5.34 -0.79
CA GLU A 228 -13.04 3.98 -1.25
C GLU A 228 -13.75 3.81 -2.59
N PHE A 229 -13.09 3.18 -3.55
CA PHE A 229 -13.64 2.98 -4.89
C PHE A 229 -13.43 1.55 -5.39
N GLY A 230 -14.52 0.98 -5.89
CA GLY A 230 -14.54 -0.25 -6.69
C GLY A 230 -14.12 -1.52 -5.94
N GLY A 231 -13.55 -2.47 -6.66
CA GLY A 231 -13.09 -3.76 -6.17
C GLY A 231 -13.98 -4.94 -6.55
N GLU A 232 -13.72 -6.08 -5.93
CA GLU A 232 -14.47 -7.33 -6.04
C GLU A 232 -14.97 -7.76 -4.67
N ARG A 233 -16.24 -8.18 -4.57
CA ARG A 233 -16.86 -8.68 -3.34
C ARG A 233 -16.69 -10.20 -3.17
N GLY A 234 -17.07 -10.71 -1.99
CA GLY A 234 -17.04 -12.14 -1.71
C GLY A 234 -17.94 -13.01 -2.58
N ASP A 235 -18.95 -12.43 -3.24
CA ASP A 235 -19.81 -13.09 -4.23
C ASP A 235 -19.28 -12.98 -5.68
N HIS A 236 -18.05 -12.50 -5.85
CA HIS A 236 -17.38 -12.23 -7.13
C HIS A 236 -17.99 -11.11 -7.97
N SER A 237 -18.92 -10.32 -7.41
CA SER A 237 -19.39 -9.11 -8.09
C SER A 237 -18.28 -8.06 -8.17
N ILE A 238 -18.05 -7.56 -9.38
CA ILE A 238 -17.19 -6.40 -9.63
C ILE A 238 -18.04 -5.15 -9.42
N ILE A 239 -17.57 -4.25 -8.56
CA ILE A 239 -18.28 -3.03 -8.20
C ILE A 239 -17.51 -1.80 -8.65
N SER A 240 -18.24 -0.72 -8.87
CA SER A 240 -17.71 0.60 -9.23
C SER A 240 -18.32 1.70 -8.36
N ASP A 241 -18.87 1.33 -7.20
CA ASP A 241 -19.42 2.30 -6.25
C ASP A 241 -18.31 3.02 -5.47
N THR A 242 -18.66 4.16 -4.91
CA THR A 242 -17.78 4.97 -4.07
C THR A 242 -18.35 5.04 -2.66
N ARG A 243 -17.49 4.84 -1.66
CA ARG A 243 -17.83 5.02 -0.24
C ARG A 243 -16.97 6.11 0.37
N PHE A 244 -17.56 6.89 1.25
CA PHE A 244 -16.90 7.96 1.98
C PHE A 244 -16.94 7.62 3.46
N ILE A 245 -15.78 7.44 4.07
CA ILE A 245 -15.63 7.14 5.49
C ILE A 245 -15.09 8.39 6.16
N GLU A 246 -15.90 9.00 7.03
CA GLU A 246 -15.48 10.14 7.83
C GLU A 246 -14.79 9.64 9.09
N ILE A 247 -13.54 10.04 9.28
CA ILE A 247 -12.74 9.71 10.45
C ILE A 247 -12.40 11.00 11.19
N ILE A 248 -12.73 11.03 12.47
CA ILE A 248 -12.38 12.12 13.37
C ILE A 248 -11.25 11.68 14.29
N SER A 249 -10.16 12.45 14.29
CA SER A 249 -9.09 12.34 15.27
C SER A 249 -9.47 13.08 16.54
N SER A 250 -9.54 12.33 17.63
CA SER A 250 -9.54 12.85 19.00
C SER A 250 -8.11 12.85 19.56
N THR A 251 -7.92 13.33 20.78
CA THR A 251 -6.61 13.45 21.45
C THR A 251 -5.86 12.12 21.61
N SER A 252 -6.55 10.98 21.60
CA SER A 252 -5.93 9.65 21.75
C SER A 252 -6.35 8.62 20.70
N ASP A 253 -7.43 8.86 19.97
CA ASP A 253 -8.07 7.84 19.13
C ASP A 253 -8.60 8.43 17.81
N LEU A 254 -8.58 7.60 16.77
CA LEU A 254 -9.33 7.82 15.54
C LEU A 254 -10.67 7.09 15.66
N VAL A 255 -11.75 7.80 15.37
CA VAL A 255 -13.12 7.28 15.44
C VAL A 255 -13.77 7.46 14.08
N ILE A 256 -14.42 6.42 13.59
CA ILE A 256 -15.25 6.51 12.39
C ILE A 256 -16.56 7.18 12.79
N GLN A 257 -16.81 8.36 12.23
CA GLN A 257 -17.97 9.18 12.50
C GLN A 257 -19.15 8.79 11.62
N SER A 258 -18.90 8.55 10.33
CA SER A 258 -19.94 8.17 9.38
C SER A 258 -19.37 7.40 8.18
N VAL A 259 -20.22 6.61 7.54
CA VAL A 259 -19.95 5.94 6.26
C VAL A 259 -21.09 6.30 5.34
N LEU A 260 -20.77 6.93 4.20
CA LEU A 260 -21.74 7.49 3.27
C LEU A 260 -21.53 6.93 1.86
N ASP A 261 -22.61 6.79 1.10
CA ASP A 261 -22.53 6.69 -0.36
C ASP A 261 -22.34 8.07 -1.03
N ILE A 262 -22.14 8.08 -2.35
CA ILE A 262 -21.93 9.32 -3.11
C ILE A 262 -23.10 10.30 -3.02
N ASN A 263 -24.35 9.81 -2.97
CA ASN A 263 -25.53 10.67 -2.92
C ASN A 263 -25.69 11.28 -1.52
N GLU A 264 -25.45 10.48 -0.48
CA GLU A 264 -25.48 10.93 0.92
C GLU A 264 -24.38 11.97 1.18
N TYR A 265 -23.17 11.71 0.69
CA TYR A 265 -22.05 12.65 0.79
C TYR A 265 -22.36 13.97 0.09
N GLN A 266 -22.88 13.94 -1.15
CA GLN A 266 -23.27 15.16 -1.88
C GLN A 266 -24.37 15.95 -1.16
N LYS A 267 -25.40 15.27 -0.62
CA LYS A 267 -26.47 15.93 0.13
C LYS A 267 -25.93 16.66 1.35
N ARG A 268 -25.01 16.04 2.09
CA ARG A 268 -24.37 16.65 3.27
C ARG A 268 -23.58 17.90 2.87
N ARG A 269 -22.80 17.82 1.79
CA ARG A 269 -22.00 18.95 1.28
C ARG A 269 -22.81 20.13 0.73
N ILE A 270 -24.08 19.95 0.39
CA ILE A 270 -24.96 21.04 -0.05
C ILE A 270 -25.59 21.77 1.15
N GLN A 271 -25.65 21.12 2.31
CA GLN A 271 -26.28 21.65 3.51
C GLN A 271 -25.32 22.40 4.44
N ASP A 272 -24.01 22.21 4.26
CA ASP A 272 -22.92 22.91 4.96
C ASP A 272 -22.50 24.20 4.20
#